data_AF-A0AAP6VPX7-F1
#
_entry.id   AF-A0AAP6VPX7-F1
#
_cell.length_a   1.000
_cell.length_b   1.000
_cell.length_c   1.000
_cell.angle_alpha   90.00
_cell.angle_beta   90.00
_cell.angle_gamma   90.00
#
_symmetry.space_group_name_H-M   'P 1'
#
loop_
_entity.id
_entity.type
_entity.pdbx_description
1 polymer ?
#
loop_
_entity_poly.entity_id
_entity_poly.type
_entity_poly.pdbx_seq_one_letter_code
_entity_poly.pdbx_strand_id
1 'polypeptide(L)'
;MLYDNSNPLQKANFLARANLLAERGEVVELRSKRQRSLNQNAYLHVIIGYFAVMYGEASDYIKEEYFKKLVNPDTFIVARKLDKFTNRERIVCRSTSDLTVEEMSVCIDRFRNWSSKEAGIYLPTAEEGILLRQCEVEIAQAQRYL
;
A
#
# COMPACT_ATOMS: atom_id res chain seq x y z
N MET A 1 -15.52 -0.07 7.83
CA MET A 1 -14.32 0.26 8.64
C MET A 1 -13.65 -1.04 9.05
N LEU A 2 -12.32 -1.12 8.96
CA LEU A 2 -11.56 -2.26 9.44
C LEU A 2 -11.02 -1.96 10.85
N TYR A 3 -11.10 -2.95 11.74
CA TYR A 3 -10.61 -2.88 13.11
C TYR A 3 -9.82 -4.16 13.42
N ASP A 4 -8.67 -4.01 14.05
CA ASP A 4 -7.93 -5.09 14.69
C ASP A 4 -8.38 -5.23 16.14
N ASN A 5 -9.27 -6.19 16.40
CA ASN A 5 -9.79 -6.44 17.74
C ASN A 5 -8.78 -7.07 18.71
N SER A 6 -7.55 -7.39 18.26
CA SER A 6 -6.44 -7.73 19.17
C SER A 6 -5.81 -6.49 19.80
N ASN A 7 -5.94 -5.32 19.15
CA ASN A 7 -5.55 -4.03 19.70
C ASN A 7 -6.65 -3.51 20.65
N PRO A 8 -6.35 -3.26 21.94
CA PRO A 8 -7.38 -2.85 22.92
C PRO A 8 -8.11 -1.56 22.55
N LEU A 9 -7.41 -0.58 21.99
CA LEU A 9 -7.99 0.71 21.59
C LEU A 9 -8.93 0.53 20.39
N GLN A 10 -8.49 -0.22 19.38
CA GLN A 10 -9.34 -0.49 18.22
C GLN A 10 -10.57 -1.32 18.59
N LYS A 11 -10.43 -2.29 19.51
CA LYS A 11 -11.56 -3.05 20.05
C LYS A 11 -12.58 -2.15 20.76
N ALA A 12 -12.12 -1.22 21.60
CA ALA A 12 -13.01 -0.26 22.26
C ALA A 12 -13.76 0.62 21.24
N ASN A 13 -13.06 1.12 20.22
CA ASN A 13 -13.66 1.91 19.14
C ASN A 13 -14.69 1.10 18.32
N PHE A 14 -14.39 -0.16 18.03
CA PHE A 14 -15.32 -1.06 17.36
C PHE A 14 -16.62 -1.23 18.15
N LEU A 15 -16.52 -1.54 19.45
CA LEU A 15 -17.68 -1.72 20.32
C LEU A 15 -18.51 -0.43 20.44
N ALA A 16 -17.86 0.72 20.64
CA ALA A 16 -18.55 2.00 20.70
C ALA A 16 -19.31 2.32 19.41
N ARG A 17 -18.67 2.10 18.25
CA ARG A 17 -19.32 2.31 16.94
C ARG A 17 -20.46 1.32 16.70
N ALA A 18 -20.29 0.05 17.06
CA ALA A 18 -21.31 -0.97 16.90
C ALA A 18 -22.56 -0.65 17.74
N ASN A 19 -22.38 -0.25 19.00
CA ASN A 19 -23.46 0.18 19.87
C ASN A 19 -24.22 1.38 19.30
N LEU A 20 -23.50 2.42 18.84
CA LEU A 20 -24.11 3.60 18.23
C LEU A 20 -24.99 3.26 17.02
N LEU A 21 -24.52 2.36 16.14
CA LEU A 21 -25.27 1.96 14.95
C LEU A 21 -26.52 1.13 15.32
N ALA A 22 -26.39 0.27 16.33
CA ALA A 22 -27.50 -0.54 16.84
C ALA A 22 -28.61 0.32 17.46
N GLU A 23 -28.24 1.30 18.29
CA GLU A 23 -29.19 2.26 18.91
C GLU A 23 -29.95 3.09 17.87
N ARG A 24 -29.32 3.38 16.73
CA ARG A 24 -29.93 4.12 15.62
C ARG A 24 -30.81 3.25 14.70
N GLY A 25 -30.82 1.93 14.90
CA GLY A 25 -31.55 1.00 14.02
C GLY A 25 -30.98 0.96 12.60
N GLU A 26 -29.68 1.26 12.42
CA GLU A 26 -29.04 1.23 11.10
C GLU A 26 -28.80 -0.21 10.64
N VAL A 27 -28.94 -0.47 9.33
CA VAL A 27 -28.59 -1.76 8.73
C VAL A 27 -27.07 -1.87 8.63
N VAL A 28 -26.48 -2.91 9.23
CA VAL A 28 -25.04 -3.11 9.29
C VAL A 28 -24.60 -4.44 8.67
N GLU A 29 -23.46 -4.44 7.98
CA GLU A 29 -22.76 -5.65 7.54
C GLU A 29 -21.54 -5.90 8.43
N LEU A 30 -21.50 -7.07 9.08
CA LEU A 30 -20.39 -7.53 9.91
C LEU A 30 -19.79 -8.80 9.32
N ARG A 31 -18.47 -8.80 9.12
CA ARG A 31 -17.74 -9.95 8.59
C ARG A 31 -16.39 -10.11 9.27
N SER A 32 -16.03 -11.36 9.60
CA SER A 32 -14.67 -11.70 10.01
C SER A 32 -13.73 -11.66 8.80
N LYS A 33 -12.63 -10.91 8.90
CA LYS A 33 -11.60 -10.87 7.87
C LYS A 33 -10.48 -11.86 8.21
N ARG A 34 -10.36 -12.91 7.40
CA ARG A 34 -9.19 -13.80 7.40
C ARG A 34 -8.26 -13.40 6.26
N GLN A 35 -6.95 -13.41 6.52
CA GLN A 35 -5.97 -13.15 5.47
C GLN A 35 -5.96 -14.35 4.51
N ARG A 36 -6.11 -14.06 3.23
CA ARG A 36 -5.85 -15.02 2.16
C ARG A 36 -4.49 -14.68 1.55
N SER A 37 -3.84 -15.67 0.95
CA SER A 37 -2.65 -15.42 0.14
C SER A 37 -2.99 -14.39 -0.93
N LEU A 38 -2.21 -13.32 -1.00
CA LEU A 38 -2.38 -12.27 -1.99
C LEU A 38 -1.65 -12.66 -3.27
N ASN A 39 -2.23 -12.34 -4.42
CA ASN A 39 -1.44 -12.32 -5.64
C ASN A 39 -0.43 -11.16 -5.59
N GLN A 40 0.61 -11.21 -6.42
CA GLN A 40 1.70 -10.23 -6.38
C GLN A 40 1.22 -8.79 -6.55
N ASN A 41 0.23 -8.55 -7.41
CA ASN A 41 -0.33 -7.21 -7.62
C ASN A 41 -1.02 -6.68 -6.37
N ALA A 42 -1.88 -7.49 -5.75
CA ALA A 42 -2.57 -7.11 -4.51
C ALA A 42 -1.57 -6.87 -3.38
N TYR A 43 -0.54 -7.71 -3.27
CA TYR A 43 0.54 -7.54 -2.31
C TYR A 43 1.32 -6.23 -2.55
N LEU A 44 1.70 -5.94 -3.79
CA LEU A 44 2.36 -4.68 -4.16
C LEU A 44 1.53 -3.46 -3.73
N HIS A 45 0.22 -3.50 -3.97
CA HIS A 45 -0.67 -2.41 -3.57
C HIS A 45 -0.72 -2.21 -2.05
N VAL A 46 -0.72 -3.29 -1.26
CA VAL A 46 -0.69 -3.19 0.21
C VAL A 46 0.62 -2.57 0.68
N ILE A 47 1.78 -3.03 0.19
CA ILE A 47 3.07 -2.50 0.66
C ILE A 47 3.33 -1.06 0.21
N ILE A 48 2.89 -0.66 -1.00
CA ILE A 48 2.95 0.74 -1.45
C ILE A 48 2.04 1.60 -0.58
N GLY A 49 0.80 1.17 -0.35
CA GLY A 49 -0.15 1.93 0.45
C GLY A 49 0.34 2.10 1.89
N TYR A 50 0.89 1.04 2.48
CA TYR A 50 1.45 1.11 3.82
C TYR A 50 2.68 2.03 3.89
N PHE A 51 3.61 1.91 2.93
CA PHE A 51 4.75 2.84 2.84
C PHE A 51 4.28 4.29 2.75
N ALA A 52 3.29 4.56 1.89
CA ALA A 52 2.73 5.89 1.68
C ALA A 52 2.17 6.50 2.97
N VAL A 53 1.44 5.71 3.76
CA VAL A 53 0.93 6.12 5.07
C VAL A 53 2.06 6.42 6.05
N MET A 54 3.07 5.56 6.13
CA MET A 54 4.19 5.73 7.06
C MET A 54 5.09 6.91 6.68
N TYR A 55 5.28 7.14 5.38
CA TYR A 55 6.10 8.22 4.86
C TYR A 55 5.36 9.57 4.81
N GLY A 56 4.02 9.54 4.78
CA GLY A 56 3.17 10.74 4.73
C GLY A 56 2.97 11.30 3.32
N GLU A 57 2.95 10.43 2.31
CA GLU A 57 2.80 10.82 0.90
C GLU A 57 1.64 10.07 0.20
N ALA A 58 1.27 10.51 -1.00
CA ALA A 58 0.26 9.82 -1.79
C ALA A 58 0.79 8.49 -2.37
N SER A 59 -0.02 7.43 -2.32
CA SER A 59 0.34 6.12 -2.88
C SER A 59 0.76 6.18 -4.36
N ASP A 60 0.12 7.04 -5.16
CA ASP A 60 0.47 7.23 -6.57
C ASP A 60 1.85 7.88 -6.73
N TYR A 61 2.20 8.82 -5.85
CA TYR A 61 3.54 9.43 -5.84
C TYR A 61 4.60 8.39 -5.46
N ILE A 62 4.36 7.60 -4.40
CA ILE A 62 5.26 6.51 -4.01
C ILE A 62 5.44 5.50 -5.16
N LYS A 63 4.35 5.16 -5.85
CA LYS A 63 4.39 4.23 -6.98
C LYS A 63 5.23 4.78 -8.13
N GLU A 64 5.03 6.03 -8.52
CA GLU A 64 5.72 6.60 -9.68
C GLU A 64 7.16 7.03 -9.37
N GLU A 65 7.40 7.78 -8.28
CA GLU A 65 8.73 8.31 -7.98
C GLU A 65 9.63 7.28 -7.31
N TYR A 66 9.14 6.55 -6.31
CA TYR A 66 10.01 5.68 -5.52
C TYR A 66 10.06 4.27 -6.09
N PHE A 67 8.90 3.61 -6.23
CA PHE A 67 8.87 2.23 -6.68
C PHE A 67 9.40 2.07 -8.12
N LYS A 68 8.96 2.93 -9.05
CA LYS A 68 9.38 2.84 -10.47
C LYS A 68 10.70 3.57 -10.74
N LYS A 69 10.77 4.88 -10.51
CA LYS A 69 11.91 5.70 -11.00
C LYS A 69 13.16 5.58 -10.14
N LEU A 70 13.03 5.51 -8.82
CA LEU A 70 14.16 5.44 -7.91
C LEU A 70 14.69 4.01 -7.77
N VAL A 71 13.81 3.06 -7.44
CA VAL A 71 14.21 1.71 -7.06
C VAL A 71 14.34 0.76 -8.25
N ASN A 72 13.47 0.90 -9.25
CA ASN A 72 13.42 -0.01 -10.40
C ASN A 72 13.53 0.71 -11.78
N PRO A 73 14.47 1.65 -11.95
CA PRO A 73 14.55 2.44 -13.18
C PRO A 73 14.82 1.59 -14.44
N ASP A 74 15.66 0.56 -14.31
CA ASP A 74 16.01 -0.40 -15.35
C ASP A 74 14.79 -1.17 -15.87
N THR A 75 13.84 -1.46 -14.98
CA THR A 75 12.62 -2.18 -15.33
C THR A 75 11.57 -1.25 -15.92
N PHE A 76 11.42 -0.03 -15.41
CA PHE A 76 10.25 0.81 -15.72
C PHE A 76 10.49 1.92 -16.72
N ILE A 77 11.69 2.50 -16.80
CA ILE A 77 11.94 3.69 -17.63
C ILE A 77 12.17 3.27 -19.08
N VAL A 78 11.21 3.61 -19.95
CA VAL A 78 11.26 3.26 -21.39
C VAL A 78 11.68 4.43 -22.28
N ALA A 79 11.45 5.67 -21.85
CA ALA A 79 11.89 6.84 -22.60
C ALA A 79 12.06 8.07 -21.70
N ARG A 80 12.90 8.99 -22.15
CA ARG A 80 12.98 10.37 -21.65
C ARG A 80 12.55 11.29 -22.78
N LYS A 81 11.54 12.12 -22.55
CA LYS A 81 10.99 13.04 -23.54
C LYS A 81 11.06 14.46 -22.98
N LEU A 82 11.46 15.43 -23.78
CA LEU A 82 11.34 16.83 -23.38
C LEU A 82 9.87 17.27 -23.55
N ASP A 83 9.29 17.82 -22.50
CA ASP A 83 7.98 18.45 -22.61
C ASP A 83 8.11 19.76 -23.39
N LYS A 84 7.32 19.89 -24.46
CA LYS A 84 7.41 21.00 -25.41
C LYS A 84 7.04 22.36 -24.81
N PHE A 85 6.28 22.37 -23.72
CA PHE A 85 5.76 23.60 -23.11
C PHE A 85 6.53 23.99 -21.84
N THR A 86 6.99 23.00 -21.07
CA THR A 86 7.73 23.26 -19.82
C THR A 86 9.24 23.15 -19.98
N ASN A 87 9.75 22.65 -21.13
CA ASN A 87 11.16 22.32 -21.36
C ASN A 87 11.78 21.41 -20.29
N ARG A 88 10.95 20.65 -19.56
CA ARG A 88 11.40 19.69 -18.55
C ARG A 88 11.48 18.29 -19.15
N GLU A 89 12.45 17.51 -18.69
CA GLU A 89 12.49 16.08 -19.01
C GLU A 89 11.35 15.36 -18.32
N ARG A 90 10.50 14.72 -19.12
CA ARG A 90 9.46 13.81 -18.68
C ARG A 90 9.94 12.38 -18.88
N ILE A 91 10.03 11.65 -17.77
CA ILE A 91 10.31 10.22 -17.76
C ILE A 91 9.01 9.48 -18.08
N VAL A 92 9.06 8.64 -19.10
CA VAL A 92 7.95 7.75 -19.46
C VAL A 92 8.24 6.38 -18.86
N CYS A 93 7.34 5.93 -18.00
CA CYS A 93 7.41 4.62 -17.37
C CYS A 93 6.39 3.66 -17.99
N ARG A 94 6.73 2.38 -18.12
CA ARG A 94 5.75 1.33 -18.44
C ARG A 94 4.80 1.07 -17.27
N SER A 95 3.68 0.41 -17.53
CA SER A 95 2.73 0.06 -16.48
C SER A 95 3.23 -1.13 -15.65
N THR A 96 2.84 -1.18 -14.38
CA THR A 96 3.05 -2.36 -13.53
C THR A 96 2.26 -3.57 -14.04
N SER A 97 1.20 -3.36 -14.82
CA SER A 97 0.43 -4.44 -15.47
C SER A 97 1.21 -5.16 -16.56
N ASP A 98 2.25 -4.55 -17.10
CA ASP A 98 3.00 -5.05 -18.25
C ASP A 98 4.24 -5.85 -17.81
N LEU A 99 4.38 -6.11 -16.51
CA LEU A 99 5.47 -6.89 -15.93
C LEU A 99 5.18 -8.39 -15.98
N THR A 100 6.24 -9.18 -16.15
CA THR A 100 6.15 -10.62 -15.85
C THR A 100 6.14 -10.86 -14.33
N VAL A 101 5.75 -12.08 -13.94
CA VAL A 101 5.71 -12.50 -12.52
C VAL A 101 7.11 -12.45 -11.89
N GLU A 102 8.14 -12.76 -12.67
CA GLU A 102 9.54 -12.74 -12.26
C GLU A 102 10.02 -11.30 -12.09
N GLU A 103 9.76 -10.42 -13.07
CA GLU A 103 10.12 -9.01 -12.98
C GLU A 103 9.46 -8.34 -11.77
N MET A 104 8.18 -8.66 -11.53
CA MET A 104 7.43 -8.16 -10.38
C MET A 104 8.06 -8.58 -9.05
N SER A 105 8.45 -9.84 -8.94
CA SER A 105 9.10 -10.38 -7.72
C SER A 105 10.38 -9.61 -7.41
N VAL A 106 11.25 -9.43 -8.41
CA VAL A 106 12.51 -8.70 -8.27
C VAL A 106 12.26 -7.24 -7.88
N CYS A 107 11.28 -6.59 -8.51
CA CYS A 107 10.96 -5.19 -8.21
C CYS A 107 10.44 -5.01 -6.77
N ILE A 108 9.60 -5.95 -6.31
CA ILE A 108 9.09 -5.95 -4.94
C ILE A 108 10.23 -6.14 -3.93
N ASP A 109 11.12 -7.11 -4.15
CA ASP A 109 12.22 -7.37 -3.23
C ASP A 109 13.19 -6.18 -3.13
N ARG A 110 13.51 -5.55 -4.27
CA ARG A 110 14.29 -4.31 -4.29
C ARG A 110 13.62 -3.20 -3.49
N PHE A 111 12.30 -3.03 -3.63
CA PHE A 111 11.55 -2.00 -2.91
C PHE A 111 11.52 -2.25 -1.40
N ARG A 112 11.31 -3.50 -0.97
CA ARG A 112 11.33 -3.86 0.45
C ARG A 112 12.70 -3.63 1.08
N ASN A 113 13.76 -4.04 0.39
CA ASN A 113 15.12 -3.84 0.84
C ASN A 113 15.48 -2.35 0.95
N TRP A 114 15.15 -1.57 -0.09
CA TRP A 114 15.36 -0.13 -0.09
C TRP A 114 14.56 0.58 1.01
N SER A 115 13.28 0.24 1.18
CA SER A 115 12.40 0.81 2.20
C SER A 115 12.96 0.60 3.61
N SER A 116 13.39 -0.62 3.92
CA SER A 116 13.97 -0.94 5.22
C SER A 116 15.29 -0.21 5.45
N LYS A 117 16.15 -0.19 4.44
CA LYS A 117 17.51 0.34 4.56
C LYS A 117 17.57 1.87 4.56
N GLU A 118 16.89 2.52 3.62
CA GLU A 118 17.02 3.94 3.35
C GLU A 118 15.92 4.77 4.04
N ALA A 119 14.69 4.23 4.14
CA ALA A 119 13.57 4.92 4.77
C ALA A 119 13.27 4.45 6.20
N GLY A 120 13.89 3.36 6.67
CA GLY A 120 13.64 2.79 7.99
C GLY A 120 12.23 2.19 8.15
N ILE A 121 11.53 1.91 7.04
CA ILE A 121 10.16 1.40 7.04
C ILE A 121 10.19 -0.08 6.66
N TYR A 122 9.77 -0.95 7.59
CA TYR A 122 9.67 -2.38 7.33
C TYR A 122 8.45 -2.70 6.47
N LEU A 123 8.68 -3.42 5.37
CA LEU A 123 7.61 -3.94 4.49
C LEU A 123 7.56 -5.47 4.63
N PRO A 124 6.47 -6.04 5.19
CA PRO A 124 6.33 -7.47 5.39
C PRO A 124 6.42 -8.26 4.08
N THR A 125 6.86 -9.51 4.15
CA THR A 125 6.80 -10.50 3.06
C THR A 125 5.34 -10.87 2.75
N ALA A 126 5.13 -11.51 1.60
CA ALA A 126 3.82 -12.07 1.22
C ALA A 126 3.34 -13.19 2.18
N GLU A 127 4.26 -13.85 2.88
CA GLU A 127 3.99 -14.96 3.80
C GLU A 127 3.59 -14.48 5.21
N GLU A 128 4.00 -13.27 5.58
CA GLU A 128 3.69 -12.63 6.87
C GLU A 128 2.25 -12.07 6.91
N GLY A 129 1.27 -12.95 6.71
CA GLY A 129 -0.14 -12.57 6.56
C GLY A 129 -0.75 -11.81 7.74
N ILE A 130 -0.20 -11.95 8.95
CA ILE A 130 -0.63 -11.16 10.12
C ILE A 130 -0.18 -9.71 9.96
N LEU A 131 1.08 -9.47 9.63
CA LEU A 131 1.63 -8.12 9.47
C LEU A 131 1.00 -7.42 8.26
N LEU A 132 0.76 -8.15 7.16
CA LEU A 132 0.04 -7.58 6.01
C LEU A 132 -1.38 -7.13 6.37
N ARG A 133 -2.07 -7.87 7.24
CA ARG A 133 -3.38 -7.44 7.72
C ARG A 133 -3.29 -6.17 8.56
N GLN A 134 -2.25 -6.03 9.37
CA GLN A 134 -2.00 -4.80 10.13
C GLN A 134 -1.73 -3.63 9.19
N CYS A 135 -0.91 -3.82 8.14
CA CYS A 135 -0.73 -2.83 7.09
C CYS A 135 -2.07 -2.39 6.47
N GLU A 136 -2.96 -3.32 6.12
CA GLU A 136 -4.29 -3.00 5.59
C GLU A 136 -5.17 -2.22 6.58
N VAL A 137 -5.06 -2.51 7.89
CA VAL A 137 -5.76 -1.77 8.94
C VAL A 137 -5.25 -0.33 9.01
N GLU A 138 -3.94 -0.12 8.99
CA GLU A 138 -3.33 1.23 9.00
C GLU A 138 -3.74 2.03 7.77
N ILE A 139 -3.69 1.44 6.57
CA ILE A 139 -4.15 2.08 5.33
C ILE A 139 -5.62 2.50 5.44
N ALA A 140 -6.48 1.62 5.93
CA ALA A 140 -7.91 1.90 6.08
C ALA A 140 -8.22 2.94 7.18
N GLN A 141 -7.29 3.21 8.08
CA GLN A 141 -7.40 4.28 9.06
C GLN A 141 -6.94 5.62 8.47
N ALA A 142 -5.80 5.64 7.77
CA ALA A 142 -5.28 6.84 7.14
C ALA A 142 -6.24 7.43 6.09
N GLN A 143 -6.93 6.58 5.31
CA GLN A 143 -7.97 7.01 4.37
C GLN A 143 -9.17 7.74 5.00
N ARG A 144 -9.29 7.76 6.34
CA ARG A 144 -10.36 8.51 7.03
C ARG A 144 -10.02 9.99 7.21
N TYR A 145 -8.74 10.34 7.09
CA TYR A 145 -8.22 11.68 7.39
C TYR A 145 -7.71 12.42 6.16
N LEU A 146 -7.72 11.76 4.99
CA LEU A 146 -7.44 12.31 3.66
C LEU A 146 -8.76 12.55 2.92
#